data_AF-A0A7K4FAL0-F1
#
_entry.id   AF-A0A7K4FAL0-F1
#
_cell.length_a   1.000
_cell.length_b   1.000
_cell.length_c   1.000
_cell.angle_alpha   90.00
_cell.angle_beta   90.00
_cell.angle_gamma   90.00
#
_symmetry.space_group_name_H-M   'P 1'
#
loop_
_entity.id
_entity.type
_entity.pdbx_description
1 polymer ?
#
loop_
_entity_poly.entity_id
_entity_poly.type
_entity_poly.pdbx_seq_one_letter_code
_entity_poly.pdbx_strand_id
1 'polypeptide(L)'
;MSKIVADTSVIINGELITQIETGSLRNSQIIIPQAVFDELQSQASNKKEQGFVGLEKIRKLNELSGSFGLEIIMKGPHPSTDDIKFAASGRIDALIADMAKQNDAILYTSDKVQHLVAQAEGIETVFLKTKIKNEKLEFLKFFDSETMSIHLKENQFPLAKKGTPGAFLLTQIGDEILTLSYLKMISSQIFDIANISDSST
;
A
#
# COMPACT_ATOMS: atom_id res chain seq x y z
N MET A 1 -24.08 2.27 -11.44
CA MET A 1 -22.66 1.98 -11.17
C MET A 1 -22.27 2.83 -9.98
N SER A 2 -21.83 2.22 -8.88
CA SER A 2 -21.31 2.97 -7.73
C SER A 2 -20.03 3.68 -8.11
N LYS A 3 -19.87 4.93 -7.71
CA LYS A 3 -18.63 5.69 -7.90
C LYS A 3 -17.82 5.67 -6.63
N ILE A 4 -16.53 5.40 -6.75
CA ILE A 4 -15.60 5.30 -5.64
C ILE A 4 -14.46 6.25 -5.91
N VAL A 5 -14.11 7.10 -4.95
CA VAL A 5 -12.85 7.85 -4.99
C VAL A 5 -11.84 7.12 -4.11
N ALA A 6 -10.70 6.78 -4.69
CA ALA A 6 -9.63 6.08 -3.98
C ALA A 6 -8.60 7.08 -3.43
N ASP A 7 -8.39 7.02 -2.13
CA ASP A 7 -7.32 7.73 -1.43
C ASP A 7 -5.93 7.10 -1.68
N THR A 8 -4.85 7.86 -1.47
CA THR A 8 -3.47 7.36 -1.55
C THR A 8 -3.25 6.15 -0.65
N SER A 9 -3.77 6.21 0.59
CA SER A 9 -3.59 5.15 1.60
C SER A 9 -4.15 3.79 1.15
N VAL A 10 -5.33 3.79 0.51
CA VAL A 10 -6.03 2.57 0.08
C VAL A 10 -5.45 1.97 -1.21
N ILE A 11 -4.78 2.80 -2.01
CA ILE A 11 -4.04 2.34 -3.19
C ILE A 11 -2.77 1.62 -2.73
N ILE A 12 -2.01 2.22 -1.81
CA ILE A 12 -0.73 1.67 -1.34
C ILE A 12 -0.93 0.34 -0.63
N ASN A 13 -1.89 0.24 0.30
CA ASN A 13 -2.10 -1.00 1.05
C ASN A 13 -2.70 -2.14 0.20
N GLY A 14 -3.21 -1.84 -1.00
CA GLY A 14 -3.74 -2.83 -1.93
C GLY A 14 -5.05 -3.50 -1.49
N GLU A 15 -5.74 -2.99 -0.48
CA GLU A 15 -7.04 -3.54 -0.05
C GLU A 15 -8.09 -3.34 -1.16
N LEU A 16 -8.02 -2.23 -1.90
CA LEU A 16 -8.89 -1.99 -3.06
C LEU A 16 -8.74 -3.11 -4.13
N ILE A 17 -7.50 -3.48 -4.47
CA ILE A 17 -7.20 -4.58 -5.39
C ILE A 17 -7.74 -5.91 -4.86
N THR A 18 -7.54 -6.16 -3.56
CA THR A 18 -8.01 -7.40 -2.91
C THR A 18 -9.53 -7.54 -2.98
N GLN A 19 -10.27 -6.45 -2.77
CA GLN A 19 -11.73 -6.46 -2.88
C GLN A 19 -12.23 -6.71 -4.31
N ILE A 20 -11.50 -6.21 -5.30
CA ILE A 20 -11.76 -6.46 -6.72
C ILE A 20 -11.52 -7.95 -7.05
N GLU A 21 -10.35 -8.48 -6.70
CA GLU A 21 -9.97 -9.87 -7.00
C GLU A 21 -10.88 -10.90 -6.31
N THR A 22 -11.32 -10.62 -5.07
CA THR A 22 -12.27 -11.49 -4.35
C THR A 22 -13.71 -11.37 -4.87
N GLY A 23 -13.99 -10.43 -5.78
CA GLY A 23 -15.31 -10.18 -6.32
C GLY A 23 -16.26 -9.46 -5.35
N SER A 24 -15.75 -8.97 -4.21
CA SER A 24 -16.51 -8.15 -3.26
C SER A 24 -16.85 -6.77 -3.85
N LEU A 25 -15.99 -6.27 -4.74
CA LEU A 25 -16.20 -5.04 -5.50
C LEU A 25 -16.40 -5.36 -6.99
N ARG A 26 -17.57 -5.03 -7.52
CA ARG A 26 -17.93 -5.23 -8.94
C ARG A 26 -18.80 -4.08 -9.44
N ASN A 27 -18.83 -3.86 -10.75
CA ASN A 27 -19.73 -2.89 -11.40
C ASN A 27 -19.65 -1.48 -10.79
N SER A 28 -18.42 -1.03 -10.53
CA SER A 28 -18.10 0.27 -9.95
C SER A 28 -17.17 1.06 -10.87
N GLN A 29 -17.29 2.38 -10.82
CA GLN A 29 -16.33 3.31 -11.40
C GLN A 29 -15.38 3.76 -10.29
N ILE A 30 -14.09 3.48 -10.45
CA ILE A 30 -13.03 3.87 -9.52
C ILE A 30 -12.37 5.12 -10.07
N ILE A 31 -12.45 6.19 -9.30
CA ILE A 31 -11.85 7.49 -9.59
C ILE A 31 -10.56 7.59 -8.78
N ILE A 32 -9.44 7.68 -9.47
CA ILE A 32 -8.14 7.97 -8.87
C ILE A 32 -7.88 9.46 -9.07
N PRO A 33 -7.81 10.26 -7.99
CA PRO A 33 -7.51 11.68 -8.10
C PRO A 33 -6.13 11.89 -8.73
N GLN A 34 -6.02 12.83 -9.68
CA GLN A 34 -4.76 13.15 -10.36
C GLN A 34 -3.68 13.59 -9.36
N ALA A 35 -4.08 14.31 -8.31
CA ALA A 35 -3.20 14.69 -7.21
C ALA A 35 -2.52 13.49 -6.51
N VAL A 36 -3.23 12.37 -6.35
CA VAL A 36 -2.70 11.14 -5.75
C VAL A 36 -1.63 10.52 -6.66
N PHE A 37 -1.89 10.50 -7.97
CA PHE A 37 -0.92 10.01 -8.94
C PHE A 37 0.36 10.87 -8.97
N ASP A 38 0.19 12.19 -8.98
CA ASP A 38 1.31 13.14 -9.03
C ASP A 38 2.15 13.08 -7.73
N GLU A 39 1.52 12.85 -6.58
CA GLU A 39 2.20 12.58 -5.31
C GLU A 39 3.06 11.32 -5.38
N LEU A 40 2.48 10.19 -5.80
CA LEU A 40 3.20 8.91 -5.92
C LEU A 40 4.37 9.02 -6.91
N GLN A 41 4.19 9.73 -8.03
CA GLN A 41 5.24 10.00 -9.00
C GLN A 41 6.38 10.84 -8.39
N SER A 42 6.04 11.89 -7.64
CA SER A 42 7.01 12.72 -6.93
C SER A 42 7.80 11.91 -5.91
N GLN A 43 7.12 11.06 -5.12
CA GLN A 43 7.76 10.18 -4.16
C GLN A 43 8.72 9.19 -4.85
N ALA A 44 8.30 8.54 -5.94
CA ALA A 44 9.13 7.61 -6.70
C ALA A 44 10.35 8.30 -7.34
N SER A 45 10.17 9.50 -7.88
CA SER A 45 11.26 10.31 -8.45
C SER A 45 12.31 10.70 -7.41
N ASN A 46 11.88 10.88 -6.16
CA ASN A 46 12.75 11.09 -4.99
C ASN A 46 13.25 9.78 -4.35
N LYS A 47 13.13 8.65 -5.05
CA LYS A 47 13.58 7.31 -4.62
C LYS A 47 12.92 6.80 -3.34
N LYS A 48 11.71 7.26 -3.01
CA LYS A 48 10.92 6.71 -1.90
C LYS A 48 10.17 5.46 -2.36
N GLU A 49 10.35 4.36 -1.62
CA GLU A 49 9.75 3.06 -1.94
C GLU A 49 8.22 3.11 -2.05
N GLN A 50 7.55 3.86 -1.16
CA GLN A 50 6.10 4.02 -1.16
C GLN A 50 5.55 4.54 -2.50
N GLY A 51 6.27 5.45 -3.16
CA GLY A 51 5.90 5.95 -4.48
C GLY A 51 5.93 4.86 -5.55
N PHE A 52 6.98 4.02 -5.57
CA PHE A 52 7.07 2.88 -6.50
C PHE A 52 5.97 1.85 -6.23
N VAL A 53 5.73 1.52 -4.96
CA VAL A 53 4.67 0.59 -4.56
C VAL A 53 3.31 1.10 -5.03
N GLY A 54 2.96 2.36 -4.76
CA GLY A 54 1.68 2.94 -5.17
C GLY A 54 1.49 2.94 -6.70
N LEU A 55 2.53 3.30 -7.46
CA LEU A 55 2.48 3.28 -8.93
C LEU A 55 2.26 1.86 -9.49
N GLU A 56 2.92 0.84 -8.93
CA GLU A 56 2.69 -0.56 -9.31
C GLU A 56 1.26 -1.01 -8.99
N LYS A 57 0.68 -0.55 -7.87
CA LYS A 57 -0.72 -0.85 -7.51
C LYS A 57 -1.69 -0.19 -8.49
N ILE A 58 -1.45 1.05 -8.90
CA ILE A 58 -2.25 1.72 -9.94
C ILE A 58 -2.14 0.98 -11.28
N ARG A 59 -0.94 0.54 -11.67
CA ARG A 59 -0.74 -0.29 -12.86
C ARG A 59 -1.57 -1.57 -12.80
N LYS A 60 -1.51 -2.29 -11.68
CA LYS A 60 -2.30 -3.52 -11.46
C LYS A 60 -3.80 -3.24 -11.46
N LEU A 61 -4.26 -2.14 -10.87
CA LEU A 61 -5.67 -1.72 -10.94
C LEU A 61 -6.10 -1.57 -12.40
N ASN A 62 -5.34 -0.86 -13.23
CA ASN A 62 -5.64 -0.71 -14.66
C ASN A 62 -5.68 -2.04 -15.41
N GLU A 63 -4.83 -3.00 -15.07
CA GLU A 63 -4.88 -4.36 -15.64
C GLU A 63 -6.16 -5.14 -15.26
N LEU A 64 -6.72 -4.85 -14.08
CA LEU A 64 -7.99 -5.42 -13.61
C LEU A 64 -9.23 -4.74 -14.22
N SER A 65 -9.05 -3.59 -14.88
CA SER A 65 -10.12 -2.96 -15.66
C SER A 65 -10.59 -3.88 -16.78
N GLY A 66 -11.90 -3.93 -17.03
CA GLY A 66 -12.50 -4.80 -18.05
C GLY A 66 -12.83 -6.24 -17.59
N SER A 67 -11.97 -6.91 -16.82
CA SER A 67 -12.23 -8.31 -16.38
C SER A 67 -13.35 -8.43 -15.34
N PHE A 68 -13.55 -7.39 -14.53
CA PHE A 68 -14.52 -7.38 -13.41
C PHE A 68 -15.68 -6.39 -13.61
N GLY A 69 -15.88 -5.87 -14.83
CA GLY A 69 -16.87 -4.83 -15.10
C GLY A 69 -16.55 -3.51 -14.37
N LEU A 70 -15.26 -3.24 -14.15
CA LEU A 70 -14.76 -2.04 -13.49
C LEU A 70 -14.25 -1.05 -14.53
N GLU A 71 -14.54 0.22 -14.29
CA GLU A 71 -13.97 1.35 -15.01
C GLU A 71 -13.04 2.11 -14.06
N ILE A 72 -11.79 2.32 -14.47
CA ILE A 72 -10.83 3.11 -13.70
C ILE A 72 -10.55 4.38 -14.47
N ILE A 73 -10.80 5.52 -13.83
CA ILE A 73 -10.58 6.84 -14.40
C ILE A 73 -9.65 7.65 -13.52
N MET A 74 -8.70 8.33 -14.13
CA MET A 74 -7.95 9.39 -13.45
C MET A 74 -8.68 10.71 -13.67
N LYS A 75 -8.91 11.47 -12.60
CA LYS A 75 -9.69 12.72 -12.66
C LYS A 75 -9.09 13.78 -11.74
N GLY A 76 -9.26 15.05 -12.10
CA GLY A 76 -8.89 16.18 -11.26
C GLY A 76 -7.77 17.04 -11.85
N PRO A 77 -7.43 18.14 -11.18
CA PRO A 77 -6.35 19.01 -11.62
C PRO A 77 -4.98 18.35 -11.36
N HIS A 78 -4.00 18.66 -12.20
CA HIS A 78 -2.59 18.44 -11.89
C HIS A 78 -2.14 19.52 -10.90
N PRO A 79 -1.86 19.19 -9.63
CA PRO A 79 -1.28 20.15 -8.71
C PRO A 79 0.11 20.53 -9.21
N SER A 80 0.51 21.79 -9.05
CA SER A 80 1.88 22.18 -9.41
C SER A 80 2.90 21.48 -8.50
N THR A 81 4.15 21.37 -8.93
CA THR A 81 5.23 20.80 -8.11
C THR A 81 5.44 21.55 -6.80
N ASP A 82 5.17 22.86 -6.79
CA ASP A 82 5.17 23.69 -5.60
C ASP A 82 3.97 23.35 -4.71
N ASP A 83 2.77 23.15 -5.27
CA ASP A 83 1.60 22.70 -4.49
C ASP A 83 1.85 21.34 -3.82
N ILE A 84 2.58 20.42 -4.45
CA ILE A 84 2.91 19.10 -3.90
C ILE A 84 3.96 19.21 -2.78
N LYS A 85 4.98 20.07 -2.94
CA LYS A 85 6.03 20.27 -1.92
C LYS A 85 5.54 21.08 -0.72
N PHE A 86 4.64 22.04 -0.93
CA PHE A 86 4.09 22.93 0.09
C PHE A 86 2.73 22.47 0.63
N ALA A 87 2.15 21.40 0.11
CA ALA A 87 1.03 20.73 0.74
C ALA A 87 1.48 20.23 2.12
N ALA A 88 1.12 20.98 3.16
CA ALA A 88 0.92 20.38 4.46
C ALA A 88 0.03 19.15 4.28
N SER A 89 0.29 18.09 5.06
CA SER A 89 -0.32 16.75 4.96
C SER A 89 -1.79 16.69 4.51
N GLY A 90 -2.63 17.69 4.84
CA GLY A 90 -4.06 17.69 4.52
C GLY A 90 -4.52 18.36 3.21
N ARG A 91 -3.66 18.98 2.38
CA ARG A 91 -4.16 19.62 1.13
C ARG A 91 -4.59 18.59 0.09
N ILE A 92 -3.81 17.50 -0.05
CA ILE A 92 -4.15 16.41 -0.96
C ILE A 92 -5.43 15.72 -0.46
N ASP A 93 -5.50 15.44 0.84
CA ASP A 93 -6.67 14.88 1.50
C ASP A 93 -7.95 15.69 1.25
N ALA A 94 -7.87 17.02 1.32
CA ALA A 94 -8.99 17.91 0.99
C ALA A 94 -9.40 17.79 -0.49
N LEU A 95 -8.46 17.72 -1.42
CA LEU A 95 -8.77 17.52 -2.84
C LEU A 95 -9.44 16.16 -3.11
N ILE A 96 -9.04 15.13 -2.37
CA ILE A 96 -9.64 13.79 -2.46
C ILE A 96 -11.08 13.84 -1.92
N ALA A 97 -11.31 14.45 -0.76
CA ALA A 97 -12.63 14.60 -0.17
C ALA A 97 -13.57 15.44 -1.06
N ASP A 98 -13.09 16.58 -1.57
CA ASP A 98 -13.81 17.42 -2.52
C ASP A 98 -14.19 16.63 -3.78
N MET A 99 -13.30 15.76 -4.27
CA MET A 99 -13.57 14.92 -5.42
C MET A 99 -14.68 13.90 -5.15
N ALA A 100 -14.70 13.28 -3.96
CA ALA A 100 -15.78 12.38 -3.57
C ALA A 100 -17.12 13.12 -3.54
N LYS A 101 -17.14 14.30 -2.91
CA LYS A 101 -18.32 15.16 -2.82
C LYS A 101 -18.84 15.64 -4.17
N GLN A 102 -17.96 16.13 -5.05
CA GLN A 102 -18.34 16.65 -6.37
C GLN A 102 -18.87 15.57 -7.33
N ASN A 103 -18.53 14.30 -7.10
CA ASN A 103 -18.92 13.20 -7.97
C ASN A 103 -20.05 12.35 -7.41
N ASP A 104 -20.60 12.71 -6.24
CA ASP A 104 -21.52 11.87 -5.44
C ASP A 104 -20.96 10.45 -5.29
N ALA A 105 -19.69 10.37 -4.90
CA ALA A 105 -18.91 9.14 -4.84
C ALA A 105 -18.54 8.80 -3.39
N ILE A 106 -18.34 7.49 -3.15
CA ILE A 106 -17.94 6.97 -1.85
C ILE A 106 -16.42 7.09 -1.72
N LEU A 107 -15.94 7.77 -0.68
CA LEU A 107 -14.51 7.87 -0.38
C LEU A 107 -14.00 6.58 0.26
N TYR A 108 -13.10 5.87 -0.44
CA TYR A 108 -12.40 4.71 0.10
C TYR A 108 -11.04 5.17 0.63
N THR A 109 -10.83 5.00 1.92
CA THR A 109 -9.58 5.39 2.59
C THR A 109 -9.18 4.36 3.64
N SER A 110 -7.88 4.25 3.86
CA SER A 110 -7.27 3.49 4.95
C SER A 110 -6.63 4.39 5.99
N ASP A 111 -6.80 5.71 5.86
CA ASP A 111 -6.48 6.72 6.87
C ASP A 111 -7.72 7.03 7.72
N LYS A 112 -7.56 6.85 9.04
CA LYS A 112 -8.63 7.10 10.01
C LYS A 112 -8.98 8.58 10.14
N VAL A 113 -8.01 9.47 10.02
CA VAL A 113 -8.22 10.92 10.05
C VAL A 113 -9.06 11.32 8.85
N GLN A 114 -8.66 10.87 7.65
CA GLN A 114 -9.39 11.17 6.42
C GLN A 114 -10.82 10.63 6.43
N HIS A 115 -11.01 9.42 6.98
CA HIS A 115 -12.35 8.85 7.15
C HIS A 115 -13.24 9.71 8.07
N LEU A 116 -12.69 10.19 9.19
CA LEU A 116 -13.42 11.05 10.13
C LEU A 116 -13.75 12.43 9.52
N VAL A 117 -12.80 13.01 8.77
CA VAL A 117 -13.01 14.28 8.05
C VAL A 117 -14.15 14.13 7.05
N ALA A 118 -14.13 13.09 6.22
CA ALA A 118 -15.19 12.83 5.25
C ALA A 118 -16.57 12.64 5.91
N GLN A 119 -16.63 11.91 7.03
CA GLN A 119 -17.87 11.77 7.81
C GLN A 119 -18.38 13.12 8.33
N ALA A 120 -17.50 13.96 8.87
CA ALA A 120 -17.85 15.28 9.38
C ALA A 120 -18.37 16.22 8.27
N GLU A 121 -17.88 16.05 7.04
CA GLU A 121 -18.30 16.82 5.86
C GLU A 121 -19.55 16.26 5.16
N GLY A 122 -20.12 15.16 5.66
CA GLY A 122 -21.29 14.50 5.07
C GLY A 122 -21.00 13.70 3.81
N ILE A 123 -19.74 13.32 3.58
CA ILE A 123 -19.30 12.51 2.45
C ILE A 123 -19.44 11.04 2.84
N GLU A 124 -20.07 10.23 1.98
CA GLU A 124 -20.13 8.79 2.17
C GLU A 124 -18.71 8.20 2.10
N THR A 125 -18.31 7.42 3.09
CA THR A 125 -16.95 6.89 3.16
C THR A 125 -16.89 5.48 3.70
N VAL A 126 -15.95 4.69 3.18
CA VAL A 126 -15.62 3.34 3.61
C VAL A 126 -14.19 3.32 4.11
N PHE A 127 -14.04 2.99 5.40
CA PHE A 127 -12.73 2.76 5.99
C PHE A 127 -12.26 1.34 5.72
N LEU A 128 -11.27 1.20 4.85
CA LEU A 128 -10.66 -0.07 4.51
C LEU A 128 -9.51 -0.35 5.46
N LYS A 129 -9.80 -1.09 6.53
CA LYS A 129 -8.76 -1.69 7.36
C LYS A 129 -8.04 -2.74 6.55
N THR A 130 -6.71 -2.62 6.47
CA THR A 130 -5.86 -3.73 6.01
C THR A 130 -6.23 -4.95 6.84
N LYS A 131 -6.82 -5.97 6.21
CA LYS A 131 -7.08 -7.22 6.92
C LYS A 131 -5.71 -7.77 7.28
N ILE A 132 -5.43 -7.87 8.58
CA ILE A 132 -4.31 -8.68 9.06
C ILE A 132 -4.63 -10.08 8.57
N LYS A 133 -4.04 -10.48 7.45
CA LYS A 133 -3.89 -11.88 7.19
C LYS A 133 -3.10 -12.39 8.39
N ASN A 134 -3.69 -13.27 9.18
CA ASN A 134 -2.95 -14.08 10.15
C ASN A 134 -1.97 -15.04 9.43
N GLU A 135 -1.42 -14.63 8.29
CA GLU A 135 -0.26 -15.23 7.68
C GLU A 135 0.90 -14.87 8.61
N LYS A 136 1.50 -15.87 9.24
CA LYS A 136 2.77 -15.69 9.93
C LYS A 136 3.72 -15.04 8.93
N LEU A 137 4.33 -13.91 9.31
CA LEU A 137 5.36 -13.25 8.52
C LEU A 137 6.35 -14.31 8.03
N GLU A 138 6.54 -14.40 6.71
CA GLU A 138 7.29 -15.49 6.09
C GLU A 138 8.70 -15.59 6.67
N PHE A 139 9.32 -14.45 6.97
CA PHE A 139 10.67 -14.41 7.52
C PHE A 139 10.80 -15.03 8.91
N LEU A 140 9.71 -15.11 9.70
CA LEU A 140 9.75 -15.65 11.05
C LEU A 140 10.09 -17.14 11.06
N LYS A 141 9.85 -17.88 9.96
CA LYS A 141 10.23 -19.29 9.84
C LYS A 141 11.75 -19.53 9.97
N PHE A 142 12.55 -18.48 9.74
CA PHE A 142 14.01 -18.52 9.81
C PHE A 142 14.55 -18.24 11.23
N PHE A 143 13.69 -17.84 12.17
CA PHE A 143 14.08 -17.57 13.55
C PHE A 143 13.80 -18.79 14.44
N ASP A 144 14.84 -19.25 15.14
CA ASP A 144 14.75 -20.21 16.23
C ASP A 144 15.26 -19.58 17.54
N SER A 145 15.43 -20.37 18.59
CA SER A 145 15.89 -19.88 19.90
C SER A 145 17.32 -19.34 19.91
N GLU A 146 18.12 -19.61 18.88
CA GLU A 146 19.53 -19.24 18.80
C GLU A 146 19.83 -18.20 17.70
N THR A 147 18.89 -17.97 16.78
CA THR A 147 19.00 -16.98 15.69
C THR A 147 18.84 -15.55 16.21
N MET A 148 19.91 -14.75 16.08
CA MET A 148 19.90 -13.32 16.40
C MET A 148 19.41 -12.46 15.23
N SER A 149 19.82 -12.79 14.02
CA SER A 149 19.46 -12.06 12.81
C SER A 149 19.50 -12.98 11.60
N ILE A 150 18.73 -12.63 10.57
CA ILE A 150 18.73 -13.31 9.28
C ILE A 150 19.30 -12.38 8.20
N HIS A 151 19.93 -12.98 7.20
CA HIS A 151 20.50 -12.29 6.06
C HIS A 151 19.94 -12.94 4.80
N LEU A 152 19.03 -12.23 4.15
CA LEU A 152 18.34 -12.67 2.95
C LEU A 152 18.82 -11.84 1.76
N LYS A 153 19.43 -12.49 0.77
CA LYS A 153 20.03 -11.82 -0.39
C LYS A 153 19.73 -12.59 -1.67
N GLU A 154 19.46 -11.85 -2.74
CA GLU A 154 19.16 -12.42 -4.05
C GLU A 154 20.32 -13.28 -4.55
N ASN A 155 19.99 -14.42 -5.17
CA ASN A 155 20.95 -15.38 -5.71
C ASN A 155 21.87 -15.99 -4.64
N GLN A 156 21.42 -16.04 -3.38
CA GLN A 156 22.12 -16.69 -2.28
C GLN A 156 21.17 -17.54 -1.45
N PHE A 157 21.71 -18.51 -0.71
CA PHE A 157 20.97 -19.23 0.33
C PHE A 157 20.71 -18.29 1.52
N PRO A 158 19.59 -18.47 2.25
CA PRO A 158 19.34 -17.72 3.47
C PRO A 158 20.38 -18.06 4.54
N LEU A 159 20.88 -17.04 5.23
CA LEU A 159 21.85 -17.18 6.32
C LEU A 159 21.27 -16.65 7.64
N ALA A 160 21.60 -17.28 8.76
CA ALA A 160 21.33 -16.76 10.10
C ALA A 160 22.64 -16.50 10.84
N LYS A 161 22.65 -15.42 11.62
CA LYS A 161 23.64 -15.20 12.67
C LYS A 161 23.13 -15.88 13.93
N LYS A 162 23.77 -16.98 14.34
CA LYS A 162 23.38 -17.79 15.50
C LYS A 162 24.38 -17.70 16.64
N GLY A 163 23.89 -17.62 17.88
CA GLY A 163 24.70 -17.54 19.09
C GLY A 163 24.41 -16.29 19.91
N THR A 164 25.45 -15.72 20.54
CA THR A 164 25.33 -14.56 21.43
C THR A 164 26.15 -13.37 20.93
N PRO A 165 25.87 -12.13 21.39
CA PRO A 165 26.75 -11.00 21.14
C PRO A 165 28.21 -11.34 21.51
N GLY A 166 29.15 -11.14 20.58
CA GLY A 166 30.57 -11.45 20.76
C GLY A 166 30.99 -12.90 20.45
N ALA A 167 30.05 -13.84 20.36
CA ALA A 167 30.30 -15.24 20.00
C ALA A 167 29.16 -15.79 19.13
N PHE A 168 29.32 -15.66 17.81
CA PHE A 168 28.29 -16.09 16.85
C PHE A 168 28.91 -16.78 15.64
N LEU A 169 28.09 -17.58 14.97
CA LEU A 169 28.40 -18.19 13.67
C LEU A 169 27.38 -17.72 12.64
N LEU A 170 27.84 -17.58 11.39
CA LEU A 170 26.96 -17.38 10.25
C LEU A 170 26.68 -18.74 9.63
N THR A 171 25.41 -19.16 9.66
CA THR A 171 24.99 -20.51 9.29
C THR A 171 23.94 -20.45 8.20
N GLN A 172 24.05 -21.33 7.20
CA GLN A 172 23.01 -21.51 6.20
C GLN A 172 21.76 -22.16 6.84
N ILE A 173 20.59 -21.57 6.60
CA ILE A 173 19.32 -21.96 7.25
C ILE A 173 18.25 -22.39 6.23
N GLY A 174 18.65 -22.65 4.99
CA GLY A 174 17.78 -23.11 3.92
C GLY A 174 18.59 -23.58 2.72
N ASP A 175 17.98 -24.44 1.94
CA ASP A 175 18.54 -25.15 0.79
C ASP A 175 18.07 -24.58 -0.56
N GLU A 176 17.24 -23.54 -0.55
CA GLU A 176 16.77 -22.84 -1.75
C GLU A 176 17.50 -21.50 -1.95
N ILE A 177 17.87 -21.22 -3.20
CA ILE A 177 18.42 -19.92 -3.60
C ILE A 177 17.27 -18.90 -3.62
N LEU A 178 17.46 -17.78 -2.92
CA LEU A 178 16.44 -16.75 -2.79
C LEU A 178 16.32 -15.95 -4.10
N THR A 179 15.09 -15.85 -4.59
CA THR A 179 14.73 -15.06 -5.78
C THR A 179 14.35 -13.63 -5.41
N LEU A 180 14.47 -12.70 -6.36
CA LEU A 180 14.01 -11.32 -6.18
C LEU A 180 12.51 -11.25 -5.83
N SER A 181 11.68 -12.08 -6.46
CA SER A 181 10.24 -12.10 -6.20
C SER A 181 9.94 -12.55 -4.77
N TYR A 182 10.65 -13.55 -4.25
CA TYR A 182 10.50 -14.01 -2.88
C TYR A 182 10.93 -12.94 -1.86
N LEU A 183 12.04 -12.25 -2.11
CA LEU A 183 12.50 -11.15 -1.25
C LEU A 183 11.53 -9.96 -1.27
N LYS A 184 10.97 -9.63 -2.44
CA LYS A 184 9.93 -8.58 -2.56
C LYS A 184 8.66 -8.95 -1.80
N MET A 185 8.26 -10.22 -1.82
CA MET A 185 7.13 -10.70 -1.02
C MET A 185 7.37 -10.51 0.48
N ILE A 186 8.54 -10.93 1.00
CA ILE A 186 8.90 -10.72 2.42
C ILE A 186 8.93 -9.23 2.76
N SER A 187 9.52 -8.40 1.90
CA SER A 187 9.57 -6.94 2.08
C SER A 187 8.17 -6.35 2.18
N SER A 188 7.27 -6.72 1.26
CA SER A 188 5.87 -6.28 1.28
C SER A 188 5.20 -6.63 2.60
N GLN A 189 5.35 -7.87 3.08
CA GLN A 189 4.76 -8.30 4.35
C GLN A 189 5.25 -7.44 5.54
N ILE A 190 6.53 -7.06 5.57
CA ILE A 190 7.09 -6.19 6.62
C ILE A 190 6.49 -4.78 6.53
N PHE A 191 6.44 -4.20 5.34
CA PHE A 191 5.86 -2.87 5.13
C PHE A 191 4.37 -2.83 5.47
N ASP A 192 3.63 -3.86 5.08
CA ASP A 192 2.21 -3.97 5.36
C ASP A 192 1.95 -3.94 6.88
N ILE A 193 2.77 -4.63 7.69
CA ILE A 193 2.67 -4.57 9.16
C ILE A 193 3.16 -3.24 9.74
N ALA A 194 4.29 -2.71 9.27
CA ALA A 194 4.84 -1.45 9.80
C ALA A 194 3.89 -0.26 9.58
N ASN A 195 3.25 -0.19 8.41
CA ASN A 195 2.26 0.86 8.12
C ASN A 195 0.98 0.71 8.97
N ILE A 196 0.65 -0.52 9.42
CA ILE A 196 -0.46 -0.75 10.35
C ILE A 196 -0.09 -0.25 11.76
N SER A 197 1.14 -0.48 12.24
CA SER A 197 1.55 0.00 13.57
C SER A 197 1.58 1.52 13.66
N ASP A 198 2.02 2.21 12.61
CA ASP A 198 2.08 3.68 12.59
C ASP A 198 0.69 4.34 12.51
N SER A 199 -0.31 3.66 11.94
CA SER A 199 -1.70 4.15 11.93
C SER A 199 -2.48 3.82 13.22
N SER A 200 -1.86 3.08 14.14
CA SER A 200 -2.45 2.63 15.41
C SER A 200 -1.96 3.39 16.64
N THR A 201 -1.04 4.35 16.48
CA THR A 201 -0.42 5.13 17.57
C THR A 201 -0.71 6.61 17.39
#